data_AF-A0A327S7C2-F1
#
_entry.id   AF-A0A327S7C2-F1
#
_cell.length_a   1.000
_cell.length_b   1.000
_cell.length_c   1.000
_cell.angle_alpha   90.00
_cell.angle_beta   90.00
_cell.angle_gamma   90.00
#
_symmetry.space_group_name_H-M   'P 1'
#
loop_
_entity.id
_entity.type
_entity.pdbx_description
1 polymer ?
#
loop_
_entity_poly.entity_id
_entity_poly.type
_entity_poly.pdbx_seq_one_letter_code
_entity_poly.pdbx_strand_id
1 'polypeptide(L)'
;MDINKIRNIKNFIRQLQFSQLDIITDFILANESATITDLRSSSRKKYVVNIKRKIAFVARICYNITGDTLVSYLNISKPQVSDYCHSAYEKCRNDDRYLQEIREIMVKLVHYHNHNLRPVI
;
A
#
# COMPACT_ATOMS: atom_id res chain seq x y z
N MET A 1 13.65 25.78 16.32
CA MET A 1 13.06 25.02 15.19
C MET A 1 11.59 25.36 15.13
N ASP A 2 11.10 25.91 14.02
CA ASP A 2 9.74 26.46 13.91
C ASP A 2 8.68 25.35 13.84
N ILE A 3 7.83 25.27 14.86
CA ILE A 3 6.78 24.24 15.02
C ILE A 3 5.81 24.22 13.83
N ASN A 4 5.53 25.38 13.23
CA ASN A 4 4.61 25.48 12.09
C ASN A 4 5.20 24.85 10.83
N LYS A 5 6.52 25.02 10.60
CA LYS A 5 7.22 24.39 9.47
C LYS A 5 7.23 22.86 9.60
N ILE A 6 7.45 22.35 10.80
CA ILE A 6 7.43 20.89 11.08
C ILE A 6 6.05 20.31 10.79
N ARG A 7 4.98 20.99 11.22
CA ARG A 7 3.59 20.55 10.96
C ARG A 7 3.29 20.49 9.46
N ASN A 8 3.73 21.48 8.70
CA ASN A 8 3.58 21.51 7.24
C ASN A 8 4.31 20.36 6.57
N ILE A 9 5.55 20.05 6.99
CA ILE A 9 6.33 18.92 6.45
C ILE A 9 5.63 17.58 6.76
N LYS A 10 5.17 17.37 7.99
CA LYS A 10 4.45 16.14 8.37
C LYS A 10 3.17 15.96 7.56
N ASN A 11 2.41 17.04 7.34
CA ASN A 11 1.21 17.01 6.50
C ASN A 11 1.54 16.70 5.04
N PHE A 12 2.58 17.32 4.49
CA PHE A 12 3.05 17.04 3.13
C PHE A 12 3.47 15.58 2.95
N ILE A 13 4.27 15.03 3.87
CA ILE A 13 4.68 13.61 3.85
C ILE A 13 3.46 12.70 3.90
N ARG A 14 2.49 13.02 4.76
CA ARG A 14 1.25 12.24 4.85
C ARG A 14 0.48 12.27 3.53
N GLN A 15 0.31 13.43 2.91
CA GLN A 15 -0.35 13.56 1.60
C GLN A 15 0.36 12.73 0.53
N LEU A 16 1.69 12.81 0.46
CA LEU A 16 2.50 12.00 -0.46
C LEU A 16 2.27 10.50 -0.27
N GLN A 17 2.25 10.03 0.98
CA GLN A 17 1.97 8.62 1.28
C GLN A 17 0.55 8.21 0.88
N PHE A 18 -0.46 9.08 1.05
CA PHE A 18 -1.82 8.80 0.57
C PHE A 18 -1.87 8.69 -0.96
N SER A 19 -1.22 9.61 -1.69
CA SER A 19 -1.14 9.53 -3.16
C SER A 19 -0.44 8.25 -3.64
N GLN A 20 0.62 7.81 -2.95
CA GLN A 20 1.26 6.52 -3.24
C GLN A 20 0.33 5.34 -2.98
N LEU A 21 -0.49 5.38 -1.91
CA LEU A 21 -1.47 4.33 -1.62
C LEU A 21 -2.58 4.26 -2.67
N ASP A 22 -3.04 5.39 -3.19
CA ASP A 22 -4.03 5.42 -4.27
C ASP A 22 -3.50 4.71 -5.52
N ILE A 23 -2.26 5.03 -5.94
CA ILE A 23 -1.62 4.37 -7.10
C ILE A 23 -1.49 2.86 -6.88
N ILE A 24 -1.00 2.42 -5.70
CA ILE A 24 -0.87 1.00 -5.37
C ILE A 24 -2.23 0.30 -5.41
N THR A 25 -3.25 0.95 -4.85
CA THR A 25 -4.60 0.41 -4.75
C THR A 25 -5.21 0.23 -6.14
N ASP A 26 -5.05 1.21 -7.02
CA ASP A 26 -5.55 1.13 -8.40
C ASP A 26 -4.90 -0.03 -9.16
N PHE A 27 -3.58 -0.21 -9.06
CA PHE A 27 -2.90 -1.33 -9.72
C PHE A 27 -3.35 -2.70 -9.21
N ILE A 28 -3.67 -2.81 -7.93
CA ILE A 28 -4.15 -4.07 -7.34
C ILE A 28 -5.60 -4.31 -7.73
N LEU A 29 -6.45 -3.28 -7.67
CA LEU A 29 -7.88 -3.40 -7.97
C LEU A 29 -8.16 -3.63 -9.46
N ALA A 30 -7.25 -3.24 -10.36
CA ALA A 30 -7.41 -3.42 -11.80
C ALA A 30 -7.76 -4.87 -12.21
N ASN A 31 -7.36 -5.87 -11.42
CA ASN A 31 -7.59 -7.30 -11.69
C ASN A 31 -8.45 -7.99 -10.62
N GLU A 32 -9.08 -7.24 -9.71
CA GLU A 32 -9.78 -7.78 -8.55
C GLU A 32 -11.22 -7.28 -8.51
N SER A 33 -12.16 -8.09 -8.02
CA SER A 33 -13.59 -7.73 -7.97
C SER A 33 -13.97 -6.81 -6.79
N ALA A 34 -12.99 -6.22 -6.11
CA ALA A 34 -13.25 -5.37 -4.95
C ALA A 34 -13.30 -3.89 -5.33
N THR A 35 -14.01 -3.11 -4.53
CA THR A 35 -14.09 -1.66 -4.68
C THR A 35 -13.23 -0.95 -3.62
N ILE A 36 -12.90 0.32 -3.85
CA ILE A 36 -12.27 1.17 -2.82
C ILE A 36 -13.13 1.23 -1.54
N THR A 37 -14.45 1.18 -1.68
CA THR A 37 -15.40 1.16 -0.56
C THR A 37 -15.23 -0.10 0.27
N ASP A 38 -15.04 -1.26 -0.36
CA ASP A 38 -14.74 -2.51 0.35
C ASP A 38 -13.46 -2.38 1.16
N LEU A 39 -12.43 -1.74 0.61
CA LEU A 39 -11.15 -1.53 1.28
C LEU A 39 -11.25 -0.57 2.47
N ARG A 40 -12.14 0.41 2.43
CA ARG A 40 -12.38 1.36 3.52
C ARG A 40 -13.39 0.85 4.55
N SER A 41 -14.07 -0.26 4.27
CA SER A 41 -14.99 -0.90 5.21
C SER A 41 -14.26 -1.82 6.21
N SER A 42 -14.89 -2.17 7.31
CA SER A 42 -14.42 -3.21 8.24
C SER A 42 -14.73 -4.65 7.75
N SER A 43 -14.89 -4.83 6.43
CA SER A 43 -15.22 -6.11 5.81
C SER A 43 -14.22 -7.20 6.19
N ARG A 44 -14.76 -8.36 6.60
CA ARG A 44 -14.01 -9.58 6.92
C ARG A 44 -14.00 -10.58 5.76
N LYS A 45 -14.53 -10.21 4.59
CA LYS A 45 -14.55 -11.09 3.42
C LYS A 45 -13.11 -11.44 3.04
N LYS A 46 -12.84 -12.74 2.84
CA LYS A 46 -11.48 -13.27 2.62
C LYS A 46 -10.74 -12.58 1.46
N TYR A 47 -11.43 -12.30 0.36
CA TYR A 47 -10.82 -11.62 -0.79
C TYR A 47 -10.44 -10.17 -0.47
N VAL A 48 -11.32 -9.41 0.20
CA VAL A 48 -11.04 -8.03 0.64
C VAL A 48 -9.84 -8.00 1.59
N VAL A 49 -9.79 -8.92 2.56
CA VAL A 49 -8.65 -9.06 3.47
C VAL A 49 -7.37 -9.37 2.71
N ASN A 50 -7.43 -10.21 1.68
CA ASN A 50 -6.27 -10.52 0.84
C ASN A 50 -5.78 -9.30 0.06
N ILE A 51 -6.69 -8.48 -0.46
CA ILE A 51 -6.33 -7.24 -1.17
C ILE A 51 -5.72 -6.21 -0.21
N LYS A 52 -6.34 -5.97 0.96
CA LYS A 52 -5.76 -5.12 2.01
C LYS A 52 -4.35 -5.58 2.41
N ARG A 53 -4.14 -6.90 2.47
CA ARG A 53 -2.85 -7.52 2.75
C ARG A 53 -1.82 -7.19 1.66
N LYS A 54 -2.17 -7.37 0.38
CA LYS A 54 -1.32 -7.00 -0.75
C LYS A 54 -0.95 -5.52 -0.69
N ILE A 55 -1.93 -4.62 -0.51
CA ILE A 55 -1.70 -3.18 -0.43
C ILE A 55 -0.75 -2.83 0.71
N ALA A 56 -1.01 -3.32 1.93
CA ALA A 56 -0.18 -3.04 3.09
C ALA A 56 1.27 -3.51 2.87
N PHE A 57 1.45 -4.71 2.33
CA PHE A 57 2.77 -5.27 2.07
C PHE A 57 3.53 -4.46 1.02
N VAL A 58 2.93 -4.22 -0.15
CA VAL A 58 3.54 -3.45 -1.26
C VAL A 58 3.88 -2.02 -0.80
N ALA A 59 2.97 -1.37 -0.08
CA ALA A 59 3.18 -0.02 0.47
C ALA A 59 4.38 0.04 1.42
N ARG A 60 4.58 -0.98 2.27
CA ARG A 60 5.72 -1.05 3.19
C ARG A 60 7.03 -1.28 2.45
N ILE A 61 7.08 -2.21 1.50
CA ILE A 61 8.33 -2.57 0.82
C ILE A 61 8.76 -1.53 -0.22
N CYS A 62 7.82 -0.92 -0.95
CA CYS A 62 8.14 0.00 -2.04
C CYS A 62 8.33 1.45 -1.57
N TYR A 63 7.59 1.90 -0.55
CA TYR A 63 7.57 3.32 -0.17
C TYR A 63 7.74 3.55 1.34
N ASN A 64 7.95 2.50 2.14
CA ASN A 64 8.07 2.59 3.59
C ASN A 64 6.92 3.36 4.25
N ILE A 65 5.69 3.19 3.75
CA ILE A 65 4.51 3.91 4.29
C ILE A 65 4.29 3.56 5.76
N THR A 66 3.96 4.55 6.58
CA THR A 66 3.83 4.33 8.02
C THR A 66 2.59 3.49 8.35
N GLY A 67 2.66 2.75 9.46
CA GLY A 67 1.53 1.94 9.92
C GLY A 67 0.28 2.78 10.24
N ASP A 68 0.45 4.00 10.76
CA ASP A 68 -0.65 4.91 11.04
C ASP A 68 -1.36 5.38 9.75
N THR A 69 -0.60 5.63 8.69
CA THR A 69 -1.17 5.93 7.37
C THR A 69 -1.98 4.73 6.84
N LEU A 70 -1.46 3.50 6.96
CA LEU A 70 -2.15 2.29 6.53
C LEU A 70 -3.43 2.02 7.32
N VAL A 71 -3.39 2.19 8.64
CA VAL A 71 -4.56 2.13 9.54
C VAL A 71 -5.65 3.07 9.06
N SER A 72 -5.29 4.32 8.80
CA SER A 72 -6.21 5.35 8.35
C SER A 72 -6.76 5.07 6.95
N TYR A 73 -5.93 4.56 6.04
CA TYR A 73 -6.30 4.37 4.63
C TYR A 73 -7.16 3.12 4.41
N LEU A 74 -6.79 2.00 5.02
CA LEU A 74 -7.44 0.70 4.85
C LEU A 74 -8.51 0.41 5.91
N ASN A 75 -8.73 1.33 6.86
CA ASN A 75 -9.62 1.15 8.00
C ASN A 75 -9.37 -0.19 8.73
N ILE A 76 -8.12 -0.37 9.17
CA ILE A 76 -7.66 -1.55 9.90
C ILE A 76 -6.98 -1.12 11.21
N SER A 77 -6.89 -2.03 12.17
CA SER A 77 -6.18 -1.80 13.44
C SER A 77 -4.67 -1.89 13.27
N LYS A 78 -3.91 -1.29 14.20
CA LYS A 78 -2.44 -1.34 14.20
C LYS A 78 -1.88 -2.77 14.21
N PRO A 79 -2.39 -3.72 15.03
CA PRO A 79 -1.92 -5.11 14.98
C PRO A 79 -2.12 -5.73 13.60
N GLN A 80 -3.27 -5.48 12.96
CA GLN A 80 -3.55 -6.01 11.62
C GLN A 80 -2.57 -5.55 10.56
N VAL A 81 -1.97 -4.35 10.68
CA VAL A 81 -0.92 -3.92 9.74
C VAL A 81 0.27 -4.87 9.81
N SER A 82 0.72 -5.20 11.02
CA SER A 82 1.85 -6.12 11.23
C SER A 82 1.48 -7.53 10.73
N ASP A 83 0.32 -8.04 11.11
CA ASP A 83 -0.18 -9.36 10.69
C ASP A 83 -0.27 -9.47 9.18
N TYR A 84 -0.76 -8.42 8.51
CA TYR A 84 -0.88 -8.40 7.06
C TYR A 84 0.48 -8.41 6.38
N CYS A 85 1.43 -7.61 6.87
CA CYS A 85 2.78 -7.58 6.30
C CYS A 85 3.50 -8.91 6.49
N HIS A 86 3.45 -9.47 7.71
CA HIS A 86 4.07 -10.75 8.02
C HIS A 86 3.42 -11.90 7.23
N SER A 87 2.09 -11.95 7.18
CA SER A 87 1.36 -12.96 6.41
C SER A 87 1.64 -12.87 4.90
N ALA A 88 1.78 -11.66 4.34
CA ALA A 88 2.16 -11.50 2.94
C ALA A 88 3.59 -11.98 2.68
N TYR A 89 4.52 -11.67 3.57
CA TYR A 89 5.90 -12.13 3.48
C TYR A 89 5.97 -13.67 3.48
N GLU A 90 5.28 -14.33 4.42
CA GLU A 90 5.21 -15.79 4.46
C GLU A 90 4.56 -16.38 3.21
N LYS A 91 3.54 -15.74 2.65
CA LYS A 91 2.95 -16.18 1.37
C LYS A 91 3.94 -16.04 0.22
N CYS A 92 4.65 -14.92 0.09
CA CYS A 92 5.68 -14.74 -0.93
C CYS A 92 6.79 -15.81 -0.84
N ARG A 93 7.06 -16.32 0.36
CA ARG A 93 8.06 -17.37 0.58
C ARG A 93 7.57 -18.77 0.19
N ASN A 94 6.29 -19.04 0.35
CA ASN A 94 5.72 -20.39 0.24
C ASN A 94 4.78 -20.61 -0.96
N ASP A 95 4.41 -19.54 -1.67
CA ASP A 95 3.49 -19.55 -2.81
C ASP A 95 4.08 -18.71 -3.96
N ASP A 96 4.65 -19.40 -4.96
CA ASP A 96 5.28 -18.79 -6.12
C ASP A 96 4.31 -17.92 -6.93
N ARG A 97 3.03 -18.32 -6.99
CA ARG A 97 2.01 -17.54 -7.70
C ARG A 97 1.76 -16.23 -6.98
N TYR A 98 1.65 -16.26 -5.65
CA TYR A 98 1.50 -15.05 -4.86
C TYR A 98 2.71 -14.13 -4.98
N LEU A 99 3.93 -14.69 -4.96
CA LEU A 99 5.16 -13.94 -5.19
C LEU A 99 5.16 -13.27 -6.57
N GLN A 100 4.76 -14.00 -7.61
CA GLN A 100 4.70 -13.50 -8.98
C GLN A 100 3.69 -12.34 -9.10
N GLU A 101 2.50 -12.47 -8.50
CA GLU A 101 1.52 -11.38 -8.46
C GLU A 101 2.10 -10.10 -7.82
N ILE A 102 2.82 -10.23 -6.70
CA ILE A 102 3.47 -9.09 -6.05
C ILE A 102 4.56 -8.48 -6.95
N ARG A 103 5.39 -9.30 -7.58
CA ARG A 103 6.43 -8.81 -8.52
C ARG A 103 5.84 -8.05 -9.68
N GLU A 104 4.74 -8.53 -10.26
CA GLU A 104 4.04 -7.83 -11.35
C GLU A 104 3.52 -6.47 -10.92
N ILE A 105 2.95 -6.36 -9.71
CA ILE A 105 2.54 -5.07 -9.14
C ILE A 105 3.75 -4.15 -8.97
N MET A 106 4.86 -4.66 -8.43
CA MET A 106 6.09 -3.87 -8.25
C MET A 106 6.66 -3.36 -9.59
N VAL A 107 6.67 -4.19 -10.63
CA VAL A 107 7.11 -3.80 -11.98
C VAL A 107 6.23 -2.69 -12.53
N LYS A 108 4.90 -2.81 -12.41
CA LYS A 108 3.95 -1.76 -12.82
C LYS A 108 4.21 -0.44 -12.10
N LEU A 109 4.48 -0.50 -10.79
CA LEU A 109 4.82 0.69 -10.00
C LEU A 109 6.13 1.34 -10.44
N VAL A 110 7.19 0.55 -10.68
CA VAL A 110 8.47 1.07 -11.18
C VAL A 110 8.30 1.71 -12.55
N HIS A 111 7.56 1.05 -13.45
CA HIS A 111 7.26 1.60 -14.77
C HIS A 111 6.49 2.92 -14.69
N TYR A 112 5.45 2.98 -13.83
CA TYR A 112 4.70 4.21 -13.57
C TYR A 112 5.63 5.35 -13.12
N HIS A 113 6.56 5.09 -12.22
CA HIS A 113 7.51 6.11 -11.75
C HIS A 113 8.51 6.52 -12.81
N ASN A 114 9.08 5.57 -13.56
CA ASN A 114 10.04 5.88 -14.62
C ASN A 114 9.43 6.71 -15.77
N HIS A 115 8.12 6.60 -16.00
CA HIS A 115 7.42 7.38 -17.03
C HIS A 115 6.86 8.72 -16.51
N ASN A 116 6.48 8.80 -15.22
CA ASN A 116 5.81 9.98 -14.67
C ASN A 116 6.70 10.86 -13.78
N LEU A 117 7.82 10.33 -13.29
CA LEU A 117 8.89 11.11 -12.65
C LEU A 117 10.03 11.21 -13.66
N ARG A 118 10.19 12.39 -14.29
CA ARG A 118 11.41 12.68 -15.06
C ARG A 118 12.62 12.30 -14.19
N PRO A 119 13.70 11.73 -14.77
CA PRO A 119 14.94 11.66 -14.04
C PRO A 119 15.30 13.09 -13.65
N VAL A 120 15.41 13.32 -12.35
CA VAL A 120 16.00 14.56 -11.83
C VAL A 120 17.48 14.45 -12.16
N ILE A 121 17.84 14.89 -13.37
CA ILE A 121 19.22 15.20 -13.77
C ILE A 121 19.34 16.71 -13.79
#